data_AF-A0A8T5H5T0-F1
#
_entry.id   AF-A0A8T5H5T0-F1
#
_cell.length_a   1.000
_cell.length_b   1.000
_cell.length_c   1.000
_cell.angle_alpha   90.00
_cell.angle_beta   90.00
_cell.angle_gamma   90.00
#
_symmetry.space_group_name_H-M   'P 1'
#
loop_
_entity.id
_entity.type
_entity.pdbx_description
1 polymer ?
#
loop_
_entity_poly.entity_id
_entity_poly.type
_entity_poly.pdbx_seq_one_letter_code
_entity_poly.pdbx_strand_id
1 'polypeptide(L)'
;MTCKGICVRYKAQKPVGTGRYASGQRRCQICEIFIKWEGLWCPCCGYRLRTKPRNLKYKAKLRARVEADSIEAEAKTISDMEKELAAEAAKAKSKAKSKAKSKAKATTKSKEKTSCQYCEKPYVFIDKHENKCKKNPILLNQ
;
A
#
# COMPACT_ATOMS: atom_id res chain seq x y z
N MET A 1 22.82 26.62 25.02
CA MET A 1 22.63 27.03 23.60
C MET A 1 21.46 28.00 23.53
N THR A 2 21.70 29.23 23.11
CA THR A 2 20.67 30.26 22.92
C THR A 2 20.13 30.23 21.48
N CYS A 3 18.97 30.86 21.24
CA CYS A 3 18.39 30.96 19.90
C CYS A 3 19.19 31.96 19.04
N LYS A 4 19.59 31.54 17.83
CA LYS A 4 20.29 32.35 16.81
C LYS A 4 19.35 33.04 15.80
N GLY A 5 18.03 32.97 15.97
CA GLY A 5 17.04 33.61 15.06
C GLY A 5 16.80 32.93 13.70
N ILE A 6 17.70 32.06 13.21
CA ILE A 6 17.57 31.36 11.91
C ILE A 6 16.25 30.60 11.75
N CYS A 7 15.71 30.07 12.86
CA CYS A 7 14.50 29.26 12.87
C CYS A 7 13.24 30.02 12.44
N VAL A 8 13.24 31.35 12.48
CA VAL A 8 12.10 32.19 12.04
C VAL A 8 11.78 31.99 10.57
N ARG A 9 12.79 31.74 9.72
CA ARG A 9 12.61 31.47 8.28
C ARG A 9 11.80 30.19 8.01
N TYR A 10 11.84 29.25 8.95
CA TYR A 10 11.17 27.95 8.85
C TYR A 10 9.89 27.88 9.71
N LYS A 11 9.42 29.04 10.22
CA LYS A 11 8.27 29.12 11.12
C LYS A 11 7.01 28.61 10.41
N ALA A 12 6.37 27.61 11.02
CA ALA A 12 5.15 27.03 10.49
C ALA A 12 3.92 27.88 10.87
N GLN A 13 3.05 28.10 9.88
CA GLN A 13 1.75 28.75 10.09
C GLN A 13 0.80 27.83 10.88
N LYS A 14 -0.13 28.41 11.64
CA LYS A 14 -1.12 27.63 12.40
C LYS A 14 -2.09 27.00 11.41
N PRO A 15 -2.21 25.67 11.36
CA PRO A 15 -3.18 25.03 10.50
C PRO A 15 -4.58 25.19 11.14
N VAL A 16 -5.60 25.41 10.31
CA VAL A 16 -7.00 25.52 10.75
C VAL A 16 -7.60 24.11 10.86
N GLY A 17 -8.37 23.84 11.93
CA GLY A 17 -9.05 22.56 12.16
C GLY A 17 -8.17 21.37 12.61
N THR A 18 -6.96 21.25 12.07
CA THR A 18 -6.00 20.19 12.39
C THR A 18 -5.00 20.60 13.48
N GLY A 19 -4.56 19.62 14.29
CA GLY A 19 -3.60 19.88 15.37
C GLY A 19 -2.20 20.03 14.82
N ARG A 20 -1.41 21.01 15.33
CA ARG A 20 -0.04 21.29 14.83
C ARG A 20 0.84 20.05 14.70
N TYR A 21 0.84 19.17 15.70
CA TYR A 21 1.64 17.95 15.70
C TYR A 21 1.15 16.90 14.70
N ALA A 22 -0.16 16.84 14.44
CA ALA A 22 -0.74 15.95 13.44
C ALA A 22 -0.33 16.39 12.04
N SER A 23 -0.27 17.70 11.78
CA SER A 23 0.25 18.25 10.52
C SER A 23 1.78 18.16 10.37
N GLY A 24 2.48 17.43 11.23
CA GLY A 24 3.92 17.25 11.19
C GLY A 24 4.74 18.46 11.66
N GLN A 25 4.11 19.50 12.23
CA GLN A 25 4.85 20.66 12.75
C GLN A 25 5.57 20.29 14.06
N ARG A 26 6.85 20.66 14.15
CA ARG A 26 7.68 20.31 15.30
C ARG A 26 7.99 21.56 16.12
N ARG A 27 7.93 21.48 17.45
CA ARG A 27 8.23 22.62 18.34
C ARG A 27 9.67 22.55 18.83
N CYS A 28 10.42 23.64 18.69
CA CYS A 28 11.69 23.78 19.40
C CYS A 28 11.43 24.23 20.85
N GLN A 29 12.12 23.65 21.83
CA GLN A 29 11.96 24.07 23.21
C GLN A 29 12.72 25.35 23.56
N ILE A 30 13.87 25.57 22.91
CA ILE A 30 14.72 26.74 23.15
C ILE A 30 14.19 27.94 22.37
N CYS A 31 13.87 27.75 21.09
CA CYS A 31 13.38 28.83 20.24
C CYS A 31 11.86 29.04 20.36
N GLU A 32 11.16 28.16 21.09
CA GLU A 32 9.72 28.23 21.38
C GLU A 32 8.75 28.26 20.19
N ILE A 33 9.27 28.21 18.96
CA ILE A 33 8.48 28.24 17.74
C ILE A 33 8.20 26.84 17.17
N PHE A 34 7.12 26.77 16.39
CA PHE A 34 6.80 25.63 15.54
C PHE A 34 7.47 25.79 14.18
N ILE A 35 8.10 24.73 13.71
CA ILE A 35 8.93 24.72 12.51
C ILE A 35 8.45 23.58 11.60
N LYS A 36 8.42 23.82 10.28
CA LYS A 36 8.28 22.78 9.26
C LYS A 36 9.68 22.40 8.78
N TRP A 37 10.26 21.36 9.39
CA TRP A 37 11.61 20.88 9.11
C TRP A 37 11.64 19.36 9.15
N GLU A 38 12.38 18.76 8.22
CA GLU A 38 12.47 17.30 8.07
C GLU A 38 13.33 16.65 9.18
N GLY A 39 14.40 17.35 9.59
CA GLY A 39 15.34 16.87 10.60
C GLY A 39 14.81 16.86 12.03
N LEU A 40 15.41 16.02 12.88
CA LEU A 40 15.05 15.89 14.30
C LEU A 40 15.56 17.04 15.16
N TRP A 41 16.56 17.78 14.68
CA TRP A 41 17.24 18.85 15.42
C TRP A 41 16.86 20.22 14.87
N CYS A 42 16.80 21.22 15.75
CA CYS A 42 16.51 22.59 15.35
C CYS A 42 17.69 23.17 14.57
N PRO A 43 17.50 23.72 13.37
CA PRO A 43 18.58 24.31 12.57
C PRO A 43 19.20 25.57 13.21
N CYS A 44 18.56 26.12 14.25
CA CYS A 44 18.98 27.36 14.89
C CYS A 44 19.79 27.14 16.18
N CYS A 45 19.23 26.38 17.13
CA CYS A 45 19.86 26.15 18.44
C CYS A 45 20.42 24.73 18.60
N GLY A 46 20.26 23.86 17.59
CA GLY A 46 20.69 22.46 17.67
C GLY A 46 19.92 21.62 18.69
N TYR A 47 18.82 22.11 19.27
CA TYR A 47 18.03 21.32 20.24
C TYR A 47 17.07 20.36 19.54
N ARG A 48 16.84 19.19 20.16
CA ARG A 48 15.92 18.17 19.64
C ARG A 48 14.49 18.70 19.56
N LEU A 49 13.90 18.65 18.37
CA LEU A 49 12.54 19.11 18.12
C LEU A 49 11.52 18.14 18.74
N ARG A 50 10.48 18.71 19.33
CA ARG A 50 9.37 17.98 19.94
C ARG A 50 8.30 17.69 18.89
N THR A 51 7.95 16.41 18.76
CA THR A 51 6.89 15.91 17.87
C THR A 51 5.60 15.54 18.59
N LYS A 52 5.63 15.44 19.93
CA LYS A 52 4.48 15.05 20.76
C LYS A 52 4.17 16.13 21.81
N PRO A 53 2.89 16.41 22.12
CA PRO A 53 2.49 17.28 23.22
C PRO A 53 3.12 16.86 24.56
N ARG A 54 3.27 17.82 25.48
CA ARG A 54 3.73 17.54 26.86
C ARG A 54 2.71 16.75 27.66
N ASN A 55 1.47 17.21 27.67
CA ASN A 55 0.48 16.69 28.59
C ASN A 55 -0.09 15.37 28.08
N LEU A 56 -0.27 14.42 29.01
CA LEU A 56 -0.79 13.08 28.74
C LEU A 56 -2.15 13.12 28.03
N LYS A 57 -3.07 13.99 28.48
CA LYS A 57 -4.38 14.20 27.84
C LYS A 57 -4.28 14.54 26.34
N TYR A 58 -3.41 15.49 25.99
CA TYR A 58 -3.20 15.87 24.59
C TYR A 58 -2.41 14.83 23.79
N LYS A 59 -1.53 14.07 24.45
CA LYS A 59 -0.80 12.95 23.84
C LYS A 59 -1.75 11.82 23.44
N ALA A 60 -2.71 11.46 24.29
CA ALA A 60 -3.76 10.49 23.98
C ALA A 60 -4.62 10.97 22.80
N LYS A 61 -5.07 12.24 22.83
CA LYS A 61 -5.83 12.84 21.72
C LYS A 61 -5.08 12.83 20.38
N LEU A 62 -3.76 13.04 20.41
CA LEU A 62 -2.95 12.95 19.19
C LEU A 62 -2.89 11.51 18.66
N ARG A 63 -2.70 10.51 19.53
CA ARG A 63 -2.68 9.10 19.12
C ARG A 63 -4.00 8.68 18.47
N ALA A 64 -5.13 8.97 19.12
CA ALA A 64 -6.45 8.63 18.60
C ALA A 64 -6.72 9.24 17.21
N ARG A 65 -6.23 10.47 16.96
CA ARG A 65 -6.33 11.07 15.63
C ARG A 65 -5.43 10.40 14.61
N VAL A 66 -4.17 10.14 14.94
CA VAL A 66 -3.22 9.47 14.03
C VAL A 66 -3.73 8.08 13.64
N GLU A 67 -4.36 7.37 14.58
CA GLU A 67 -4.99 6.06 14.34
C GLU A 67 -6.23 6.16 13.45
N ALA A 68 -7.08 7.17 13.65
CA ALA A 68 -8.20 7.45 12.74
C ALA A 68 -7.70 7.79 11.33
N ASP A 69 -6.66 8.62 11.21
CA ASP A 69 -6.07 9.00 9.93
C ASP A 69 -5.45 7.78 9.21
N SER A 70 -4.85 6.82 9.93
CA SER A 70 -4.32 5.58 9.33
C SER A 70 -5.42 4.64 8.86
N ILE A 71 -6.48 4.44 9.65
CA ILE A 71 -7.62 3.61 9.26
C ILE A 71 -8.33 4.20 8.04
N GLU A 72 -8.47 5.52 7.97
CA GLU A 72 -9.06 6.19 6.80
C GLU A 72 -8.16 6.03 5.55
N ALA A 73 -6.84 6.11 5.71
CA ALA A 73 -5.91 5.87 4.61
C ALA A 73 -5.97 4.42 4.11
N GLU A 74 -6.02 3.44 5.02
CA GLU A 74 -6.18 2.02 4.70
C GLU A 74 -7.51 1.77 3.97
N ALA A 75 -8.62 2.33 4.46
CA ALA A 75 -9.93 2.21 3.80
C ALA A 75 -9.92 2.79 2.38
N LYS A 76 -9.25 3.92 2.16
CA LYS A 76 -9.08 4.50 0.80
C LYS A 76 -8.32 3.54 -0.10
N THR A 77 -7.20 2.98 0.37
CA THR A 77 -6.40 2.03 -0.44
C THR A 77 -7.17 0.77 -0.80
N ILE A 78 -7.95 0.20 0.12
CA ILE A 78 -8.80 -0.97 -0.14
C ILE A 78 -9.85 -0.62 -1.20
N SER A 79 -10.51 0.53 -1.06
CA SER A 79 -11.54 0.98 -2.02
C SER A 79 -10.99 1.23 -3.43
N ASP A 80 -9.73 1.67 -3.53
CA ASP A 80 -9.09 1.89 -4.82
C ASP A 80 -8.68 0.55 -5.45
N MET A 81 -8.16 -0.40 -4.66
CA MET A 81 -7.89 -1.77 -5.12
C MET A 81 -9.15 -2.50 -5.62
N GLU A 82 -10.28 -2.36 -4.91
CA GLU A 82 -11.56 -2.95 -5.32
C GLU A 82 -12.06 -2.38 -6.66
N LYS A 83 -11.88 -1.07 -6.90
CA LYS A 83 -12.24 -0.44 -8.17
C LYS A 83 -11.37 -0.90 -9.33
N GLU A 84 -10.08 -1.13 -9.11
CA GLU A 84 -9.18 -1.64 -10.16
C GLU A 84 -9.54 -3.08 -10.57
N LEU A 85 -9.83 -3.95 -9.61
CA LEU A 85 -10.31 -5.31 -9.86
C LEU A 85 -11.64 -5.32 -10.64
N ALA A 86 -12.54 -4.38 -10.35
CA ALA A 86 -13.79 -4.22 -11.09
C ALA A 86 -13.59 -3.69 -12.52
N ALA A 87 -12.61 -2.80 -12.73
CA ALA A 87 -12.30 -2.24 -14.05
C ALA A 87 -11.61 -3.25 -14.99
N GLU A 88 -10.78 -4.16 -14.45
CA GLU A 88 -10.17 -5.25 -15.24
C GLU A 88 -11.19 -6.30 -15.68
N ALA A 89 -12.19 -6.62 -14.84
CA ALA A 89 -13.30 -7.50 -15.20
C ALA A 89 -14.17 -6.94 -16.35
N ALA A 90 -14.26 -5.61 -16.49
CA ALA A 90 -15.02 -4.96 -17.56
C ALA A 90 -14.29 -4.95 -18.92
N LYS A 91 -12.94 -4.92 -18.94
CA LYS A 91 -12.15 -4.91 -20.19
C LYS A 91 -12.14 -6.25 -20.94
N ALA A 92 -12.57 -7.35 -20.32
CA ALA A 92 -12.66 -8.67 -20.97
C ALA A 92 -13.89 -8.86 -21.89
N LYS A 93 -14.85 -7.92 -21.93
CA LYS A 93 -16.11 -8.07 -22.70
C LYS A 93 -16.21 -7.26 -24.01
N SER A 94 -15.21 -6.48 -24.41
CA SER A 94 -15.30 -5.61 -25.59
C SER A 94 -14.14 -5.77 -26.58
N LYS A 95 -14.09 -6.90 -27.29
CA LYS A 95 -13.49 -7.01 -28.64
C LYS A 95 -14.31 -7.98 -29.48
N ALA A 96 -15.57 -7.63 -29.73
CA ALA A 96 -16.38 -8.27 -30.76
C ALA A 96 -17.07 -7.19 -31.60
N LYS A 97 -16.71 -7.17 -32.89
CA LYS A 97 -17.50 -6.77 -34.08
C LYS A 97 -17.18 -5.42 -34.77
N SER A 98 -16.37 -5.49 -35.84
CA SER A 98 -16.63 -4.78 -37.11
C SER A 98 -15.95 -5.47 -38.33
N LYS A 99 -16.78 -6.11 -39.19
CA LYS A 99 -16.74 -6.50 -40.65
C LYS A 99 -15.37 -6.57 -41.39
N ALA A 100 -15.03 -7.55 -42.26
CA ALA A 100 -15.83 -8.22 -43.31
C ALA A 100 -15.17 -9.53 -43.88
N LYS A 101 -16.01 -10.47 -44.39
CA LYS A 101 -15.80 -11.56 -45.42
C LYS A 101 -14.51 -12.43 -45.33
N SER A 102 -14.51 -13.77 -45.30
CA SER A 102 -15.34 -14.77 -45.98
C SER A 102 -14.96 -16.22 -45.57
N LYS A 103 -15.94 -17.14 -45.65
CA LYS A 103 -15.89 -18.61 -45.87
C LYS A 103 -15.18 -19.55 -44.85
N ALA A 104 -16.04 -20.29 -44.14
CA ALA A 104 -16.03 -21.72 -43.77
C ALA A 104 -14.70 -22.51 -43.77
N LYS A 105 -14.39 -23.19 -42.64
CA LYS A 105 -14.28 -24.66 -42.49
C LYS A 105 -13.90 -25.02 -41.03
N ALA A 106 -14.49 -26.08 -40.49
CA ALA A 106 -14.30 -26.60 -39.13
C ALA A 106 -12.85 -27.06 -38.83
N THR A 107 -12.40 -26.98 -37.56
CA THR A 107 -11.61 -28.03 -36.87
C THR A 107 -11.25 -27.72 -35.39
N THR A 108 -11.51 -28.73 -34.55
CA THR A 108 -10.73 -29.24 -33.40
C THR A 108 -10.47 -28.39 -32.15
N LYS A 109 -11.24 -28.73 -31.12
CA LYS A 109 -11.07 -28.54 -29.67
C LYS A 109 -9.64 -28.90 -29.21
N SER A 110 -8.77 -27.91 -29.01
CA SER A 110 -7.45 -28.12 -28.40
C SER A 110 -7.62 -28.28 -26.89
N LYS A 111 -7.32 -29.46 -26.37
CA LYS A 111 -7.45 -29.80 -24.95
C LYS A 111 -6.25 -29.23 -24.19
N GLU A 112 -6.51 -28.21 -23.39
CA GLU A 112 -5.52 -27.47 -22.59
C GLU A 112 -4.73 -28.43 -21.69
N LYS A 113 -3.39 -28.34 -21.76
CA LYS A 113 -2.46 -29.16 -20.97
C LYS A 113 -2.13 -28.41 -19.70
N THR A 114 -2.29 -29.05 -18.55
CA THR A 114 -2.00 -28.45 -17.25
C THR A 114 -0.75 -29.14 -16.66
N SER A 115 0.12 -28.40 -15.96
CA SER A 115 1.37 -28.92 -15.38
C SER A 115 1.18 -29.54 -14.00
N CYS A 116 1.78 -30.70 -13.76
CA CYS A 116 1.74 -31.35 -12.44
C CYS A 116 2.62 -30.61 -11.41
N GLN A 117 2.11 -30.39 -10.21
CA GLN A 117 2.78 -29.62 -9.15
C GLN A 117 4.03 -30.30 -8.55
N TYR A 118 4.21 -31.61 -8.74
CA TYR A 118 5.33 -32.37 -8.16
C TYR A 118 6.47 -32.69 -9.13
N CYS A 119 6.16 -32.78 -10.43
CA CYS A 119 7.16 -33.12 -11.45
C CYS A 119 7.23 -32.10 -12.59
N GLU A 120 6.41 -31.04 -12.52
CA GLU A 120 6.36 -29.87 -13.41
C GLU A 120 6.09 -30.19 -14.89
N LYS A 121 5.73 -31.45 -15.19
CA LYS A 121 5.49 -31.91 -16.56
C LYS A 121 4.03 -31.66 -16.96
N PRO A 122 3.78 -31.14 -18.18
CA PRO A 122 2.44 -30.87 -18.68
C PRO A 122 1.72 -32.15 -19.10
N TYR A 123 0.54 -32.39 -18.55
CA TYR A 123 -0.33 -33.52 -18.90
C TYR A 123 -1.72 -33.04 -19.34
N VAL A 124 -2.32 -33.81 -20.24
CA VAL A 124 -3.69 -33.57 -20.76
C VAL A 124 -4.76 -34.01 -19.74
N PHE A 125 -4.38 -34.87 -18.79
CA PHE A 125 -5.21 -35.35 -17.68
C PHE A 125 -4.34 -35.42 -16.42
N ILE A 126 -4.39 -34.38 -15.60
CA ILE A 126 -3.58 -34.28 -14.37
C ILE A 126 -3.98 -35.35 -13.35
N ASP A 127 -5.28 -35.57 -13.13
CA ASP A 127 -5.78 -36.46 -12.07
C ASP A 127 -5.25 -37.90 -12.20
N LYS A 128 -5.06 -38.37 -13.43
CA LYS A 128 -4.51 -39.71 -13.69
C LYS A 128 -3.01 -39.78 -13.42
N HIS A 129 -2.30 -38.68 -13.60
CA HIS A 129 -0.86 -38.60 -13.37
C HIS A 129 -0.55 -38.37 -11.89
N GLU A 130 -1.30 -37.55 -11.16
CA GLU A 130 -1.04 -37.27 -9.73
C GLU A 130 -1.05 -38.54 -8.87
N ASN A 131 -1.96 -39.47 -9.18
CA ASN A 131 -2.08 -40.77 -8.52
C ASN A 131 -0.99 -41.80 -8.92
N LYS A 132 -0.12 -41.46 -9.87
CA LYS A 132 1.01 -42.31 -10.31
C LYS A 132 2.34 -41.58 -10.33
N CYS A 133 2.36 -40.34 -9.84
CA CYS A 133 3.54 -39.51 -9.94
C CYS A 133 4.58 -39.99 -8.93
N LYS A 134 5.72 -40.47 -9.42
CA LYS A 134 6.84 -40.95 -8.57
C LYS A 134 7.40 -39.90 -7.60
N LYS A 135 7.12 -38.61 -7.85
CA LYS A 135 7.55 -37.49 -7.01
C LYS A 135 6.44 -37.00 -6.07
N ASN A 136 5.27 -37.64 -6.07
CA ASN A 136 4.19 -37.29 -5.15
C ASN A 136 4.52 -37.84 -3.75
N PRO A 137 4.65 -36.98 -2.73
CA PRO A 137 5.02 -37.40 -1.37
C PRO A 137 3.99 -38.33 -0.70
N ILE A 138 2.75 -38.37 -1.19
CA ILE A 138 1.69 -39.26 -0.69
C ILE A 138 1.96 -40.72 -1.09
N LEU A 139 2.62 -40.95 -2.24
CA LEU A 139 2.93 -42.29 -2.74
C LEU A 139 4.31 -42.81 -2.29
N LEU A 140 5.11 -41.98 -1.62
CA LEU A 140 6.47 -42.31 -1.14
C LEU A 140 6.49 -42.86 0.30
N ASN A 141 5.37 -42.83 1.01
CA ASN A 141 5.23 -43.29 2.40
C ASN A 141 4.39 -44.58 2.52
N GLN A 142 4.42 -45.45 1.51
CA GLN A 142 3.76 -46.76 1.53
C GLN A 142 4.70 -47.84 1.03
#